data_AF-A0A370LHR5-F1
#
_entry.id   AF-A0A370LHR5-F1
#
_cell.length_a   1.000
_cell.length_b   1.000
_cell.length_c   1.000
_cell.angle_alpha   90.00
_cell.angle_beta   90.00
_cell.angle_gamma   90.00
#
_symmetry.space_group_name_H-M   'P 1'
#
loop_
_entity.id
_entity.type
_entity.pdbx_description
1 polymer ?
#
loop_
_entity_poly.entity_id
_entity_poly.type
_entity_poly.pdbx_seq_one_letter_code
_entity_poly.pdbx_strand_id
1 'polypeptide(L)'
;MDESLMIKAQELLDSGLGDTGRLEHIMNYIKKDKTLFKSDLKYLENMHDFLLEKIQKLEHESKSLKPNHLTLSEPRPSSNRKPLLADEDLDRILDEQEKRKQKNLVPRAESLRAENNKQKTSKLKQLFRNKKN
;
A
#
# COMPACT_ATOMS: atom_id res chain seq x y z
N MET A 1 -37.67 -0.39 12.72
CA MET A 1 -36.36 -0.88 12.27
C MET A 1 -35.29 -0.22 13.10
N ASP A 2 -34.33 -0.98 13.62
CA ASP A 2 -33.23 -0.47 14.44
C ASP A 2 -32.16 0.20 13.55
N GLU A 3 -32.53 1.29 12.88
CA GLU A 3 -31.68 2.03 11.95
C GLU A 3 -30.37 2.50 12.63
N SER A 4 -30.45 2.84 13.93
CA SER A 4 -29.28 3.17 14.73
C SER A 4 -28.25 2.03 14.83
N LEU A 5 -28.69 0.77 14.92
CA LEU A 5 -27.76 -0.37 14.99
C LEU A 5 -27.07 -0.63 13.65
N MET A 6 -27.78 -0.39 12.54
CA MET A 6 -27.19 -0.45 11.21
C MET A 6 -26.11 0.60 11.01
N ILE A 7 -26.37 1.83 11.44
CA ILE A 7 -25.39 2.93 11.36
C ILE A 7 -24.13 2.57 12.16
N LYS A 8 -24.29 2.11 13.42
CA LYS A 8 -23.15 1.70 14.24
C LYS A 8 -22.33 0.57 13.61
N ALA A 9 -22.98 -0.45 13.05
CA ALA A 9 -22.29 -1.54 12.39
C ALA A 9 -21.53 -1.06 11.14
N GLN A 10 -22.10 -0.14 10.38
CA GLN A 10 -21.47 0.46 9.20
C GLN A 10 -20.25 1.32 9.60
N GLU A 11 -20.37 2.16 10.62
CA GLU A 11 -19.26 2.97 11.14
C GLU A 11 -18.07 2.09 11.60
N LEU A 12 -18.37 0.95 12.21
CA LEU A 12 -17.35 -0.02 12.63
C LEU A 12 -16.65 -0.69 11.43
N LEU A 13 -17.41 -1.05 10.39
CA LEU A 13 -16.85 -1.56 9.14
C LEU A 13 -15.96 -0.51 8.44
N ASP A 14 -16.44 0.71 8.32
CA ASP A 14 -15.74 1.79 7.62
C ASP A 14 -14.46 2.20 8.36
N SER A 15 -14.47 2.14 9.69
CA SER A 15 -13.28 2.40 10.53
C SER A 15 -12.31 1.23 10.59
N GLY A 16 -12.65 0.07 10.02
CA GLY A 16 -11.85 -1.15 10.09
C GLY A 16 -11.71 -1.72 11.51
N LEU A 17 -12.69 -1.46 12.38
CA LEU A 17 -12.71 -1.94 13.76
C LEU A 17 -13.72 -3.08 13.95
N GLY A 18 -13.26 -4.15 14.58
CA GLY A 18 -14.07 -5.32 14.89
C GLY A 18 -13.87 -6.48 13.90
N ASP A 19 -14.80 -7.44 13.96
CA ASP A 19 -14.82 -8.64 13.13
C ASP A 19 -15.78 -8.41 11.96
N THR A 20 -15.21 -8.28 10.75
CA THR A 20 -15.96 -8.00 9.53
C THR A 20 -17.08 -9.02 9.30
N GLY A 21 -16.80 -10.31 9.45
CA GLY A 21 -17.79 -11.36 9.22
C GLY A 21 -18.94 -11.28 10.21
N ARG A 22 -18.66 -10.97 11.47
CA ARG A 22 -19.68 -10.74 12.50
C ARG A 22 -20.51 -9.49 12.22
N LEU A 23 -19.88 -8.38 11.85
CA LEU A 23 -20.58 -7.12 11.51
C LEU A 23 -21.49 -7.30 10.28
N GLU A 24 -21.02 -7.98 9.24
CA GLU A 24 -21.83 -8.35 8.08
C GLU A 24 -23.02 -9.24 8.46
N HIS A 25 -22.80 -10.20 9.36
CA HIS A 25 -23.86 -11.07 9.87
C HIS A 25 -24.94 -10.28 10.62
N ILE A 26 -24.52 -9.36 11.50
CA ILE A 26 -25.38 -8.45 12.25
C ILE A 26 -26.21 -7.58 11.30
N MET A 27 -25.57 -6.95 10.31
CA MET A 27 -26.27 -6.13 9.32
C MET A 27 -27.31 -6.94 8.53
N ASN A 28 -26.97 -8.17 8.15
CA ASN A 28 -27.88 -9.08 7.47
C ASN A 28 -29.07 -9.49 8.35
N TYR A 29 -28.88 -9.61 9.67
CA TYR A 29 -29.96 -9.87 10.62
C TYR A 29 -30.91 -8.69 10.74
N ILE A 30 -30.38 -7.47 10.88
CA ILE A 30 -31.20 -6.26 10.97
C ILE A 30 -31.97 -6.03 9.66
N LYS A 31 -31.35 -6.22 8.49
CA LYS A 31 -32.03 -6.14 7.18
C LYS A 31 -33.17 -7.15 7.02
N LYS A 32 -33.13 -8.26 7.74
CA LYS A 32 -34.18 -9.29 7.74
C LYS A 32 -35.23 -9.08 8.83
N ASP A 33 -35.22 -7.91 9.49
CA ASP A 33 -36.06 -7.57 10.65
C ASP A 33 -35.99 -8.62 11.77
N LYS A 34 -34.83 -9.27 11.92
CA LYS A 34 -34.59 -10.21 13.01
C LYS A 34 -34.00 -9.49 14.21
N THR A 35 -34.43 -9.91 15.40
CA THR A 35 -33.80 -9.46 16.64
C THR A 35 -32.38 -10.00 16.75
N LEU A 36 -31.46 -9.12 17.13
CA LEU A 36 -30.08 -9.50 17.38
C LEU A 36 -29.95 -10.26 18.70
N PHE A 37 -28.94 -11.11 18.79
CA PHE A 37 -28.58 -11.73 20.05
C PHE A 37 -28.05 -10.66 21.01
N LYS A 38 -28.29 -10.83 22.32
CA LYS A 38 -27.77 -9.93 23.36
C LYS A 38 -26.24 -9.78 23.30
N SER A 39 -25.54 -10.85 22.89
CA SER A 39 -24.09 -10.84 22.68
C SER A 39 -23.66 -9.94 21.53
N ASP A 40 -24.47 -9.82 20.49
CA ASP A 40 -24.19 -8.96 19.33
C ASP A 40 -24.49 -7.51 19.63
N LEU A 41 -25.56 -7.24 20.38
CA LEU A 41 -25.85 -5.90 20.89
C LEU A 41 -24.71 -5.38 21.76
N LYS A 42 -24.30 -6.17 22.76
CA LYS A 42 -23.17 -5.81 23.64
C LYS A 42 -21.87 -5.66 22.88
N TYR A 43 -21.67 -6.46 21.84
CA TYR A 43 -20.49 -6.36 20.97
C TYR A 43 -20.46 -5.02 20.22
N LEU A 44 -21.58 -4.63 19.60
CA LEU A 44 -21.70 -3.34 18.91
C LEU A 44 -21.45 -2.17 19.87
N GLU A 45 -22.06 -2.19 21.07
CA GLU A 45 -21.87 -1.14 22.08
C GLU A 45 -20.40 -1.00 22.47
N ASN A 46 -19.75 -2.10 22.87
CA ASN A 46 -18.35 -2.07 23.29
C ASN A 46 -17.41 -1.59 22.18
N MET A 47 -17.64 -2.02 20.93
CA MET A 47 -16.80 -1.62 19.80
C MET A 47 -17.03 -0.15 19.43
N HIS A 48 -18.28 0.32 19.52
CA HIS A 48 -18.62 1.71 19.24
C HIS A 48 -18.02 2.65 20.28
N ASP A 49 -18.09 2.30 21.57
CA ASP A 49 -17.45 3.04 22.66
C ASP A 49 -15.93 3.13 22.46
N PHE A 50 -15.30 2.02 22.02
CA PHE A 50 -13.88 2.01 21.70
C PHE A 50 -13.53 2.91 20.51
N LEU A 51 -14.36 2.92 19.46
CA LEU A 51 -14.20 3.82 18.31
C LEU A 51 -14.28 5.29 18.77
N LEU A 52 -15.27 5.63 19.59
CA LEU A 52 -15.44 6.97 20.17
C LEU A 52 -14.22 7.40 20.99
N GLU A 53 -13.70 6.53 21.85
CA GLU A 53 -12.49 6.80 22.63
C GLU A 53 -11.27 7.06 21.73
N LYS A 54 -11.14 6.28 20.65
CA LYS A 54 -10.05 6.44 19.68
C LYS A 54 -10.14 7.76 18.93
N ILE A 55 -11.34 8.17 18.52
CA ILE A 55 -11.59 9.47 17.86
C ILE A 55 -11.21 10.62 18.81
N GLN A 56 -11.66 10.58 20.07
CA GLN A 56 -11.33 11.62 21.06
C GLN A 56 -9.81 11.77 21.23
N LYS A 57 -9.07 10.66 21.34
CA LYS A 57 -7.60 10.69 21.47
C LYS A 57 -6.93 11.38 20.27
N LEU A 58 -7.38 11.07 19.05
CA LEU A 58 -6.83 11.66 17.83
C LEU A 58 -7.15 13.17 17.71
N GLU A 59 -8.32 13.60 18.17
CA GLU A 59 -8.68 15.02 18.21
C GLU A 59 -7.82 15.83 19.21
N HIS A 60 -7.46 15.22 20.35
CA HIS A 60 -6.58 15.87 21.32
C HIS A 60 -5.14 15.98 20.81
N GLU A 61 -4.65 14.96 20.10
CA GLU A 61 -3.31 14.97 19.50
C GLU A 61 -3.20 16.02 18.38
N SER A 62 -4.22 16.12 17.52
CA SER A 62 -4.27 17.11 16.44
C SER A 62 -4.39 18.57 16.94
N LYS A 63 -5.07 18.81 18.08
CA LYS A 63 -5.14 20.15 18.71
C LYS A 63 -3.83 20.57 19.42
N SER A 64 -2.98 19.63 19.80
CA SER A 64 -1.66 19.92 20.40
C SER A 64 -0.56 20.24 19.38
N LEU A 65 -0.82 20.03 18.08
CA LEU A 65 0.04 20.50 17.01
C LEU A 65 -0.17 22.01 16.85
N LYS A 66 0.61 22.81 17.58
CA LYS A 66 0.72 24.25 17.32
C LYS A 66 1.05 24.47 15.83
N PRO A 67 0.53 25.53 15.19
CA PRO A 67 0.92 25.86 13.83
C PRO A 67 2.43 26.07 13.80
N ASN A 68 3.14 25.18 13.10
CA ASN A 68 4.55 25.37 12.80
C ASN A 68 4.67 26.61 11.92
N HIS A 69 4.96 27.75 12.54
CA HIS A 69 5.74 28.77 11.86
C HIS A 69 7.03 28.06 11.41
N LEU A 70 7.42 28.21 10.14
CA LEU A 70 8.78 27.89 9.71
C LEU A 70 9.73 28.75 10.57
N THR A 71 10.21 28.20 11.67
CA THR A 71 11.34 28.73 12.43
C THR A 71 12.37 27.62 12.46
N LEU A 72 13.48 27.85 11.75
CA LEU A 72 14.76 27.24 12.08
C LEU A 72 15.04 27.57 13.56
N SER A 73 14.69 26.66 14.47
CA SER A 73 15.00 26.79 15.89
C SER A 73 15.59 25.49 16.39
N GLU A 74 16.91 25.52 16.48
CA GLU A 74 17.89 24.73 17.23
C GLU A 74 17.59 23.26 17.60
N PRO A 75 18.54 22.34 17.36
CA PRO A 75 18.39 20.93 17.68
C PRO A 75 18.34 20.72 19.19
N ARG A 76 17.32 19.98 19.65
CA ARG A 76 17.27 19.48 21.03
C ARG A 76 18.45 18.51 21.25
N PRO A 77 19.13 18.55 22.40
CA PRO A 77 20.18 17.59 22.70
C PRO A 77 19.54 16.27 23.10
N SER A 78 19.20 15.42 22.13
CA SER A 78 18.76 14.06 22.41
C SER A 78 19.54 13.05 21.60
N SER A 79 20.37 12.31 22.33
CA SER A 79 21.08 11.10 21.93
C SER A 79 22.22 11.32 20.92
N ASN A 80 23.43 10.86 21.27
CA ASN A 80 24.61 10.75 20.41
C ASN A 80 24.39 9.73 19.27
N ARG A 81 23.28 9.83 18.53
CA ARG A 81 23.02 9.05 17.34
C ARG A 81 23.56 9.87 16.18
N LYS A 82 24.80 9.57 15.82
CA LYS A 82 25.31 9.99 14.51
C LYS A 82 24.46 9.29 13.45
N PRO A 83 23.98 10.01 12.42
CA PRO A 83 23.30 9.36 11.31
C PRO A 83 24.25 8.33 10.67
N LEU A 84 23.69 7.23 10.19
CA LEU A 84 24.48 6.14 9.60
C LEU A 84 25.23 6.60 8.34
N LEU A 85 24.71 7.63 7.65
CA LEU A 85 25.28 8.27 6.48
C LEU A 85 25.33 9.78 6.71
N ALA A 86 26.37 10.44 6.21
CA ALA A 86 26.42 11.89 6.10
C ALA A 86 25.64 12.36 4.85
N ASP A 87 25.28 13.63 4.78
CA ASP A 87 24.58 14.20 3.62
C ASP A 87 25.41 14.02 2.32
N GLU A 88 26.74 14.10 2.42
CA GLU A 88 27.69 13.84 1.32
C GLU A 88 27.66 12.38 0.79
N ASP A 89 27.22 11.43 1.61
CA ASP A 89 27.07 10.04 1.19
C ASP A 89 25.78 9.84 0.40
N LEU A 90 24.73 10.64 0.68
CA LEU A 90 23.47 10.61 -0.06
C LEU A 90 23.65 11.12 -1.49
N ASP A 91 24.41 12.19 -1.68
CA ASP A 91 24.72 12.75 -3.00
C ASP A 91 25.50 11.74 -3.85
N ARG A 92 26.49 11.05 -3.26
CA ARG A 92 27.25 9.99 -3.94
C ARG A 92 26.36 8.81 -4.37
N ILE A 93 25.39 8.43 -3.55
CA ILE A 93 24.45 7.34 -3.88
C ILE A 93 23.52 7.76 -5.03
N LEU A 94 23.03 9.00 -5.03
CA LEU A 94 22.20 9.54 -6.10
C LEU A 94 22.96 9.55 -7.43
N ASP A 95 24.19 10.08 -7.45
CA ASP A 95 25.05 10.11 -8.62
C ASP A 95 25.37 8.70 -9.15
N GLU A 96 25.61 7.74 -8.26
CA GLU A 96 25.91 6.37 -8.65
C GLU A 96 24.70 5.65 -9.24
N GLN A 97 23.50 5.91 -8.72
CA GLN A 97 22.25 5.38 -9.28
C GLN A 97 21.98 5.92 -10.69
N GLU A 98 22.24 7.20 -10.94
CA GLU A 98 22.11 7.78 -12.28
C GLU A 98 23.10 7.16 -13.27
N LYS A 99 24.36 6.96 -12.87
CA LYS A 99 25.37 6.28 -13.69
C LYS A 99 24.98 4.83 -14.01
N ARG A 100 24.38 4.11 -13.06
CA ARG A 100 23.89 2.72 -13.28
C ARG A 100 22.71 2.68 -14.26
N LYS A 101 21.79 3.65 -14.20
CA LYS A 101 20.69 3.78 -15.18
C LYS A 101 21.20 4.06 -16.59
N GLN A 102 22.23 4.90 -16.74
CA GLN A 102 22.82 5.21 -18.04
C GLN A 102 23.65 4.05 -18.63
N LYS A 103 24.37 3.27 -17.81
CA LYS A 103 25.12 2.08 -18.26
C LYS A 103 24.22 0.95 -18.78
N ASN A 104 22.97 0.87 -18.35
CA ASN A 104 22.01 -0.13 -18.81
C ASN A 104 21.27 0.26 -20.10
N LEU A 105 21.60 1.40 -20.73
CA LEU A 105 20.89 1.95 -21.89
C LEU A 105 21.59 1.77 -23.26
N VAL A 106 22.65 0.95 -23.39
CA VAL A 106 23.26 0.68 -24.71
C VAL A 106 23.77 -0.78 -24.82
N PRO A 107 23.38 -1.58 -25.83
CA PRO A 107 22.11 -1.63 -26.55
C PRO A 107 21.54 -3.08 -26.64
N ARG A 108 20.25 -3.25 -26.35
CA ARG A 108 19.44 -4.45 -26.65
C ARG A 108 19.31 -4.76 -28.16
N ALA A 109 19.96 -3.99 -29.04
CA ALA A 109 19.92 -4.12 -30.48
C ALA A 109 20.75 -5.30 -31.04
N GLU A 110 21.72 -5.85 -30.29
CA GLU A 110 22.53 -6.97 -30.79
C GLU A 110 21.89 -8.35 -30.57
N SER A 111 21.06 -8.50 -29.54
CA SER A 111 20.38 -9.79 -29.26
C SER A 111 19.30 -10.13 -30.32
N LEU A 112 18.61 -9.13 -30.88
CA LEU A 112 17.58 -9.34 -31.92
C LEU A 112 18.15 -9.65 -33.32
N ARG A 113 19.45 -9.37 -33.57
CA ARG A 113 20.11 -9.69 -34.84
C ARG A 113 20.56 -11.16 -34.92
N ALA A 114 20.89 -11.79 -33.78
CA ALA A 114 21.32 -13.19 -33.76
C ALA A 114 20.18 -14.20 -33.98
N GLU A 115 18.95 -13.84 -33.59
CA GLU A 115 17.80 -14.75 -33.67
C GLU A 115 17.14 -14.76 -35.07
N ASN A 116 17.18 -13.63 -35.77
CA ASN A 116 16.65 -13.51 -37.14
C ASN A 116 17.50 -14.25 -38.20
N ASN A 117 18.78 -14.52 -37.94
CA ASN A 117 19.65 -15.18 -38.93
C ASN A 117 19.55 -16.72 -38.88
N LYS A 118 19.09 -17.30 -37.76
CA LYS A 118 18.85 -18.75 -37.64
C LYS A 118 17.62 -19.20 -38.46
N GLN A 119 16.57 -18.38 -38.52
CA GLN A 119 15.34 -18.72 -39.25
C GLN A 119 15.48 -18.60 -40.77
N LYS A 120 16.31 -17.67 -41.28
CA LYS A 120 16.53 -17.50 -42.73
C LYS A 120 17.29 -18.67 -43.36
N THR A 121 18.24 -19.27 -42.64
CA THR A 121 19.04 -20.40 -43.16
C THR A 121 18.26 -21.72 -43.21
N SER A 122 17.26 -21.92 -42.34
CA SER A 122 16.45 -23.15 -42.33
C SER A 122 15.48 -23.19 -43.52
N LYS A 123 14.84 -22.05 -43.83
CA LYS A 123 13.88 -21.94 -44.94
C LYS A 123 14.55 -22.06 -46.32
N LEU A 124 15.75 -21.50 -46.45
CA LEU A 124 16.55 -21.63 -47.67
C LEU A 124 17.03 -23.07 -47.90
N LYS A 125 17.47 -23.77 -46.84
CA LYS A 125 17.84 -25.21 -46.92
C LYS A 125 16.66 -26.12 -47.29
N GLN A 126 15.44 -25.78 -46.88
CA GLN A 126 14.22 -26.53 -47.27
C GLN A 126 13.88 -26.33 -48.76
N LEU A 127 14.04 -25.12 -49.29
CA LEU A 127 13.76 -24.82 -50.71
C LEU A 127 14.69 -25.57 -51.68
N PHE A 128 15.98 -25.73 -51.33
CA PHE A 128 16.93 -26.47 -52.17
C PHE A 128 16.81 -27.99 -52.06
N ARG A 129 16.11 -28.52 -51.05
CA ARG A 129 15.90 -29.97 -50.89
C ARG A 129 14.77 -30.49 -51.77
N ASN A 130 13.83 -29.63 -52.18
CA ASN A 130 12.63 -30.01 -52.93
C ASN A 130 12.77 -29.87 -54.46
N LYS A 131 13.98 -29.64 -54.98
CA LYS A 131 14.25 -29.48 -56.44
C LYS A 131 15.11 -30.61 -57.03
N LYS A 132 15.19 -31.75 -56.33
CA LYS A 132 15.72 -33.01 -56.86
C LYS A 132 14.65 -34.08 -56.71
N ASN A 133 13.64 -34.02 -57.57
CA ASN A 133 12.77 -35.11 -58.01
C ASN A 133 12.32 -34.76 -59.42
#